data_AF-A0A9Q6IDX2-F1
#
_entry.id   AF-A0A9Q6IDX2-F1
#
_cell.length_a   1.000
_cell.length_b   1.000
_cell.length_c   1.000
_cell.angle_alpha   90.00
_cell.angle_beta   90.00
_cell.angle_gamma   90.00
#
_symmetry.space_group_name_H-M   'P 1'
#
loop_
_entity.id
_entity.type
_entity.pdbx_description
1 polymer ?
#
loop_
_entity_poly.entity_id
_entity_poly.type
_entity_poly.pdbx_seq_one_letter_code
_entity_poly.pdbx_strand_id
1 'polypeptide(L)' 'MNYQLWMEPDDCQTFCLGGPQGSTARKLLHPDAQLVWEVEAHSHFEAMTQYYAYMEWGEYKTDLAGQE' A
#
# COMPACT_ATOMS: atom_id res chain seq x y z
N MET A 1 1.05 -4.30 11.65
CA MET A 1 -0.06 -3.63 10.93
C MET A 1 -0.16 -4.30 9.57
N ASN A 2 -1.31 -4.85 9.19
CA ASN A 2 -1.44 -5.42 7.85
C ASN A 2 -1.74 -4.32 6.85
N TYR A 3 -1.17 -4.42 5.67
CA TYR A 3 -1.39 -3.56 4.53
C TYR A 3 -1.85 -4.42 3.37
N GLN A 4 -2.83 -3.92 2.64
CA GLN A 4 -3.47 -4.58 1.52
C GLN A 4 -3.32 -3.68 0.30
N LEU A 5 -2.81 -4.25 -0.78
CA LEU A 5 -2.75 -3.64 -2.09
C LEU A 5 -3.92 -4.15 -2.93
N TRP A 6 -4.80 -3.23 -3.27
CA TRP A 6 -5.93 -3.46 -4.14
C TRP A 6 -5.62 -2.90 -5.52
N MET A 7 -5.86 -3.67 -6.57
CA MET A 7 -5.73 -3.25 -7.95
C MET A 7 -7.12 -3.12 -8.55
N GLU A 8 -7.39 -1.94 -9.09
CA GLU A 8 -8.63 -1.58 -9.77
C GLU A 8 -8.51 -1.92 -11.26
N PRO A 9 -9.63 -2.12 -11.96
CA PRO A 9 -9.61 -2.43 -13.39
C PRO A 9 -9.05 -1.30 -14.27
N ASP A 10 -8.87 -0.10 -13.71
CA ASP A 10 -8.29 1.07 -14.38
C ASP A 10 -6.75 1.14 -14.25
N ASP A 11 -6.11 0.04 -13.80
CA ASP A 11 -4.68 0.01 -13.42
C ASP A 11 -4.35 0.88 -12.19
N CYS A 12 -5.39 1.46 -11.55
CA CYS A 12 -5.25 2.21 -10.32
C CYS A 12 -5.00 1.26 -9.14
N GLN A 13 -4.09 1.65 -8.28
CA GLN A 13 -3.61 0.83 -7.17
C GLN A 13 -3.81 1.56 -5.85
N THR A 14 -4.50 0.90 -4.94
CA THR A 14 -4.83 1.44 -3.63
C THR A 14 -4.16 0.63 -2.56
N PHE A 15 -3.16 1.25 -1.93
CA PHE A 15 -2.43 0.67 -0.81
C PHE A 15 -2.99 1.20 0.50
N CYS A 16 -3.61 0.33 1.30
CA CYS A 16 -4.31 0.71 2.52
C CYS A 16 -4.07 -0.29 3.64
N LEU A 17 -4.26 0.13 4.89
CA LEU A 17 -4.26 -0.81 6.02
C LEU A 17 -5.36 -1.85 5.84
N GLY A 18 -5.14 -3.09 6.26
CA GLY A 18 -6.21 -4.08 6.32
C GLY A 18 -7.10 -3.89 7.55
N GLY A 19 -8.23 -4.61 7.55
CA GLY A 19 -9.18 -4.59 8.65
C GLY A 19 -9.98 -3.28 8.75
N PRO A 20 -10.49 -2.92 9.95
CA PRO A 20 -11.42 -1.80 10.12
C PRO A 20 -10.83 -0.44 9.75
N GLN A 21 -9.50 -0.30 9.81
CA GLN A 21 -8.79 0.93 9.43
C GLN A 21 -8.78 1.13 7.91
N GLY A 22 -8.78 0.04 7.13
CA GLY A 22 -8.89 0.04 5.67
C GLY A 22 -10.30 0.11 5.12
N SER A 23 -11.31 -0.18 5.95
CA SER A 23 -12.70 -0.28 5.51
C SER A 23 -13.20 0.98 4.81
N THR A 24 -12.71 2.16 5.20
CA THR A 24 -13.09 3.43 4.55
C THR A 24 -12.52 3.53 3.13
N ALA A 25 -11.24 3.18 2.95
CA ALA A 25 -10.64 3.16 1.62
C ALA A 25 -11.25 2.05 0.75
N ARG A 26 -11.51 0.88 1.32
CA ARG A 26 -12.16 -0.24 0.62
C ARG A 26 -13.58 0.07 0.13
N LYS A 27 -14.27 1.03 0.76
CA LYS A 27 -15.57 1.53 0.29
C LYS A 27 -15.46 2.49 -0.91
N LEU A 28 -14.30 3.11 -1.11
CA LEU A 28 -14.03 4.01 -2.23
C LEU A 28 -13.49 3.27 -3.45
N LEU A 29 -13.02 2.03 -3.26
CA LEU A 29 -12.56 1.18 -4.36
C LEU A 29 -13.67 0.85 -5.34
N HIS A 30 -13.27 0.65 -6.60
CA HIS A 30 -14.14 0.07 -7.61
C HIS A 30 -14.72 -1.29 -7.15
N PRO A 31 -15.97 -1.63 -7.48
CA PRO A 31 -16.56 -2.94 -7.14
C PRO A 31 -15.78 -4.14 -7.69
N ASP A 32 -15.07 -3.95 -8.81
CA ASP A 32 -14.18 -4.93 -9.42
C ASP A 32 -12.73 -4.87 -8.89
N ALA A 33 -12.44 -4.05 -7.88
CA ALA A 33 -11.11 -4.00 -7.28
C ALA A 33 -10.76 -5.36 -6.66
N GLN A 34 -9.56 -5.85 -6.97
CA GLN A 34 -9.08 -7.14 -6.50
C GLN A 34 -7.90 -6.95 -5.57
N LEU A 35 -7.88 -7.71 -4.48
CA LEU A 35 -6.73 -7.79 -3.60
C LEU A 35 -5.64 -8.56 -4.34
N VAL A 36 -4.58 -7.87 -4.74
CA VAL A 36 -3.45 -8.48 -5.45
C VAL A 36 -2.31 -8.83 -4.51
N TRP A 37 -2.19 -8.12 -3.39
CA TRP A 37 -1.11 -8.34 -2.44
C TRP A 37 -1.48 -7.90 -1.02
N GLU A 38 -0.97 -8.62 -0.03
CA GLU A 38 -1.12 -8.28 1.40
C GLU A 38 0.24 -8.47 2.07
N VAL A 39 0.61 -7.51 2.93
CA VAL A 39 1.88 -7.51 3.64
C VAL A 39 1.68 -7.07 5.09
N GLU A 40 2.33 -7.78 6.02
CA GLU A 40 2.40 -7.35 7.41
C GLU A 40 3.65 -6.50 7.63
N ALA A 41 3.46 -5.29 8.11
CA ALA A 41 4.54 -4.37 8.41
C ALA A 41 4.39 -3.77 9.81
N HIS A 42 5.50 -3.55 10.49
CA HIS A 42 5.53 -2.92 11.80
C HIS A 42 5.30 -1.40 11.74
N SER A 43 5.47 -0.78 10.57
CA SER A 43 5.30 0.66 10.37
C SER A 43 4.95 1.00 8.94
N HIS A 44 4.36 2.19 8.73
CA HIS A 44 4.04 2.70 7.40
C HIS A 44 5.28 2.77 6.48
N PHE A 45 6.42 3.14 7.05
CA PHE A 45 7.70 3.15 6.32
C PHE A 45 8.09 1.76 5.79
N GLU A 46 8.01 0.73 6.63
CA GLU A 46 8.34 -0.64 6.23
C GLU A 46 7.35 -1.17 5.18
N ALA A 47 6.07 -0.81 5.29
CA ALA A 47 5.06 -1.14 4.29
C ALA A 47 5.37 -0.50 2.94
N MET A 48 5.70 0.80 2.93
CA MET A 48 6.08 1.55 1.73
C MET A 48 7.34 0.99 1.08
N THR A 49 8.35 0.62 1.88
CA THR A 49 9.57 -0.01 1.38
C THR A 49 9.29 -1.34 0.69
N GLN A 50 8.48 -2.20 1.30
CA GLN A 50 8.09 -3.46 0.68
C GLN A 50 7.22 -3.25 -0.57
N TYR A 51 6.33 -2.25 -0.53
CA TYR A 51 5.49 -1.88 -1.68
C TYR A 51 6.32 -1.42 -2.89
N TYR A 52 7.30 -0.54 -2.69
CA TYR A 52 8.20 -0.10 -3.77
C TYR A 52 9.04 -1.25 -4.33
N ALA A 53 9.51 -2.14 -3.45
CA ALA A 53 10.23 -3.35 -3.86
C ALA A 53 9.33 -4.29 -4.68
N TYR A 54 8.06 -4.45 -4.28
CA TYR A 54 7.07 -5.26 -4.99
C TYR A 54 6.72 -4.69 -6.36
N MET A 55 6.58 -3.36 -6.46
CA MET A 55 6.32 -2.66 -7.72
C MET A 55 7.54 -2.60 -8.66
N GLU A 56 8.69 -3.15 -8.23
CA GLU A 56 9.97 -3.05 -8.93
C GLU A 56 10.37 -1.60 -9.25
N TRP A 57 9.80 -0.63 -8.52
CA TRP A 57 10.12 0.80 -8.63
C TRP A 57 11.50 1.14 -8.05
N GLY A 58 12.14 0.16 -7.41
CA GLY A 58 13.45 0.28 -6.76
C GLY A 58 13.32 0.45 -5.24
N GLU A 59 14.39 0.91 -4.60
CA GLU A 59 14.38 1.19 -3.16
C GLU A 59 13.53 2.43 -2.86
N TYR A 60 12.59 2.31 -1.91
CA TYR A 60 11.91 3.47 -1.33
C TYR A 60 12.91 4.33 -0.56
N LYS A 61 13.57 5.25 -1.25
CA LYS A 61 14.37 6.31 -0.64
C LYS A 61 13.43 7.45 -0.31
N THR A 62 12.81 7.38 0.88
CA THR A 62 12.21 8.58 1.44
C THR A 62 13.37 9.54 1.71
N ASP A 63 13.37 10.69 1.05
CA ASP A 63 14.29 11.78 1.34
C ASP A 63 13.91 12.40 2.70
N LEU A 64 14.10 11.66 3.79
CA LEU A 64 14.10 12.17 5.17
C LEU A 64 15.52 12.18 5.75
N ALA A 65 16.55 12.12 4.90
CA ALA A 65 17.93 12.37 5.29
C ALA A 65 18.29 13.88 5.22
N GLY A 66 17.34 14.77 5.53
CA GLY A 66 17.54 16.21 5.28
C GLY A 66 16.57 17.17 5.97
N GLN A 67 15.99 16.84 7.12
CA GLN A 67 15.41 17.86 8.01
C GLN A 67 16.02 17.69 9.40
N GLU A 68 17.20 18.29 9.56
CA GLU A 68 17.85 18.61 10.85
C GLU A 68 17.06 19.68 11.62
#